data_AF-A0A0A2SPD0-F1
#
_entry.id   AF-A0A0A2SPD0-F1
#
_cell.length_a   1.000
_cell.length_b   1.000
_cell.length_c   1.000
_cell.angle_alpha   90.00
_cell.angle_beta   90.00
_cell.angle_gamma   90.00
#
_symmetry.space_group_name_H-M   'P 1'
#
loop_
_entity.id
_entity.type
_entity.pdbx_description
1 polymer ?
#
loop_
_entity_poly.entity_id
_entity_poly.type
_entity_poly.pdbx_seq_one_letter_code
_entity_poly.pdbx_strand_id
1 'polypeptide(L)'
;MSKGPYQTFANRLISTLKEKGYSASRSPNGICIKTLAEFTGASEQICRRYIRGDALPDYEKIKKLAYHLQVSPGWLLFGDDENTTYKKNEIDETLLHYILKQSHHLYPVSHGANDDYADFVLGLIKEVKTIDTSENNLLKIIDLAIGSISSYEENRKKHSHGI
;
A
#
# COMPACT_ATOMS: atom_id res chain seq x y z
N MET A 1 23.46 7.11 12.46
CA MET A 1 22.52 6.01 12.10
C MET A 1 22.10 6.23 10.66
N SER A 2 22.34 5.26 9.78
CA SER A 2 21.90 5.35 8.38
C SER A 2 20.37 5.47 8.36
N LYS A 3 19.84 6.52 7.72
CA LYS A 3 18.38 6.68 7.53
C LYS A 3 17.97 5.68 6.45
N GLY A 4 17.09 4.74 6.79
CA GLY A 4 16.53 3.82 5.80
C GLY A 4 15.81 4.57 4.67
N PRO A 5 15.66 3.97 3.48
CA PRO A 5 15.08 4.65 2.32
C PRO A 5 13.64 5.18 2.57
N TYR A 6 12.93 4.61 3.56
CA TYR A 6 11.55 4.96 3.89
C TYR A 6 11.41 5.67 5.25
N GLN A 7 12.44 6.44 5.65
CA GLN A 7 12.46 7.10 6.95
C GLN A 7 11.28 8.07 7.17
N THR A 8 10.82 8.76 6.12
CA THR A 8 9.69 9.70 6.22
C THR A 8 8.38 8.98 6.54
N PHE A 9 8.11 7.85 5.87
CA PHE A 9 7.01 6.94 6.20
C PHE A 9 7.13 6.42 7.63
N ALA A 10 8.32 5.91 8.00
CA ALA A 10 8.55 5.37 9.33
C ALA A 10 8.28 6.40 10.43
N ASN A 11 8.73 7.64 10.24
CA ASN A 11 8.49 8.73 11.18
C ASN A 11 6.99 9.05 11.32
N ARG A 12 6.24 9.15 10.21
CA ARG A 12 4.78 9.35 10.25
C ARG A 12 4.07 8.22 10.98
N LEU A 13 4.38 6.98 10.63
CA LEU A 13 3.82 5.79 11.29
C LEU A 13 4.10 5.82 12.79
N ILE A 14 5.33 6.13 13.20
CA ILE A 14 5.72 6.22 14.61
C ILE A 14 4.94 7.31 15.34
N SER A 15 4.88 8.52 14.78
CA SER A 15 4.17 9.65 15.40
C SER A 15 2.69 9.34 15.56
N THR A 16 2.05 8.83 14.50
CA THR A 16 0.62 8.48 14.50
C THR A 16 0.30 7.40 15.53
N LEU A 17 1.13 6.36 15.63
CA LEU A 17 0.96 5.31 16.63
C LEU A 17 1.07 5.87 18.06
N LYS A 18 1.98 6.81 18.31
CA LYS A 18 2.13 7.47 19.61
C LYS A 18 0.94 8.35 19.94
N GLU A 19 0.49 9.17 18.99
CA GLU A 19 -0.69 10.04 19.14
C GLU A 19 -1.96 9.24 19.44
N LYS A 20 -2.11 8.07 18.82
CA LYS A 20 -3.24 7.16 19.05
C LYS A 20 -3.08 6.28 20.31
N GLY A 21 -2.04 6.50 21.11
CA GLY A 21 -1.85 5.84 22.40
C GLY A 21 -1.16 4.47 22.35
N TYR A 22 -0.71 4.00 21.18
CA TYR A 22 -0.02 2.71 21.00
C TYR A 22 1.46 2.75 21.37
N SER A 23 1.77 3.51 22.43
CA SER A 23 3.11 3.66 22.95
C SER A 23 3.49 2.52 23.90
N ALA A 24 4.76 2.19 23.97
CA ALA A 24 5.28 1.21 24.92
C ALA A 24 6.58 1.73 25.53
N SER A 25 6.55 2.06 26.83
CA SER A 25 7.67 2.69 27.55
C SER A 25 8.95 1.85 27.57
N ARG A 26 8.84 0.52 27.37
CA ARG A 26 9.97 -0.42 27.34
C ARG A 26 10.47 -0.75 25.93
N SER A 27 9.87 -0.17 24.89
CA SER A 27 10.25 -0.44 23.49
C SER A 27 11.31 0.57 23.02
N PRO A 28 12.35 0.15 22.25
CA PRO A 28 13.41 1.04 21.77
C PRO A 28 12.91 2.28 21.00
N ASN A 29 11.78 2.15 20.30
CA ASN A 29 11.17 3.25 19.52
C ASN A 29 9.92 3.84 20.22
N GLY A 30 9.62 3.38 21.43
CA GLY A 30 8.47 3.80 22.22
C GLY A 30 7.13 3.28 21.70
N ILE A 31 7.10 2.19 20.93
CA ILE A 31 5.88 1.64 20.29
C ILE A 31 5.73 0.15 20.57
N CYS A 32 4.49 -0.30 20.76
CA CYS A 32 4.15 -1.71 20.87
C CYS A 32 4.21 -2.41 19.49
N ILE A 33 5.30 -3.13 19.19
CA ILE A 33 5.46 -3.86 17.92
C ILE A 33 4.40 -4.96 17.73
N LYS A 34 3.90 -5.55 18.83
CA LYS A 34 2.82 -6.54 18.78
C LYS A 34 1.53 -5.96 18.22
N THR A 35 1.13 -4.79 18.71
CA THR A 35 -0.06 -4.08 18.21
C THR A 35 0.08 -3.73 16.72
N LEU A 36 1.29 -3.34 16.29
CA LEU A 36 1.55 -3.11 14.87
C LEU A 36 1.43 -4.38 14.01
N ALA A 37 1.91 -5.52 14.53
CA ALA A 37 1.76 -6.82 13.89
C ALA A 37 0.29 -7.25 13.80
N GLU A 38 -0.51 -7.00 14.84
CA GLU A 38 -1.94 -7.27 14.86
C GLU A 38 -2.71 -6.43 13.82
N PHE A 39 -2.41 -5.12 13.72
CA PHE A 39 -3.06 -4.25 12.73
C PHE A 39 -2.73 -4.61 11.29
N THR A 40 -1.48 -5.01 11.04
CA THR A 40 -1.02 -5.32 9.68
C THR A 40 -1.28 -6.79 9.29
N GLY A 41 -1.43 -7.69 10.26
CA GLY A 41 -1.32 -9.12 10.04
C GLY A 41 0.09 -9.56 9.59
N ALA A 42 1.12 -8.73 9.82
CA ALA A 42 2.51 -9.03 9.48
C ALA A 42 3.28 -9.57 10.69
N SER A 43 4.43 -10.21 10.47
CA SER A 43 5.30 -10.64 11.57
C SER A 43 5.94 -9.44 12.28
N GLU A 44 6.28 -9.61 13.56
CA GLU A 44 6.99 -8.56 14.33
C GLU A 44 8.32 -8.15 13.67
N GLN A 45 9.03 -9.09 13.04
CA GLN A 45 10.29 -8.82 12.35
C GLN A 45 10.09 -7.87 11.16
N ILE A 46 9.04 -8.09 10.38
CA ILE A 46 8.67 -7.21 9.27
C ILE A 46 8.22 -5.84 9.80
N CYS A 47 7.43 -5.81 10.88
CA CYS A 47 7.03 -4.56 11.53
C CYS A 47 8.22 -3.73 12.03
N ARG A 48 9.29 -4.37 12.53
CA ARG A 48 10.53 -3.67 12.89
C ARG A 48 11.20 -3.01 11.68
N ARG A 49 11.15 -3.63 10.50
CA ARG A 49 11.68 -3.03 9.27
C ARG A 49 10.87 -1.80 8.85
N TYR A 50 9.55 -1.84 9.01
CA TYR A 50 8.69 -0.67 8.77
C TYR A 50 9.05 0.51 9.68
N ILE A 51 9.18 0.25 10.98
CA ILE A 51 9.52 1.28 11.98
C ILE A 51 10.95 1.81 11.80
N ARG A 52 11.87 1.01 11.27
CA ARG A 52 13.23 1.46 10.93
C ARG A 52 13.31 2.22 9.60
N GLY A 53 12.28 2.14 8.75
CA GLY A 53 12.31 2.68 7.40
C GLY A 53 13.11 1.81 6.40
N ASP A 54 13.36 0.55 6.72
CA ASP A 54 14.08 -0.41 5.86
C ASP A 54 13.17 -1.07 4.81
N ALA A 55 11.84 -0.95 4.97
CA ALA A 55 10.85 -1.51 4.06
C ALA A 55 9.52 -0.73 4.15
N LEU A 56 8.72 -0.80 3.09
CA LEU A 56 7.31 -0.42 3.09
C LEU A 56 6.41 -1.64 3.23
N PRO A 57 5.25 -1.52 3.90
CA PRO A 57 4.17 -2.49 3.78
C PRO A 57 3.60 -2.52 2.37
N ASP A 58 3.02 -3.67 1.99
CA ASP A 58 2.19 -3.74 0.79
C ASP A 58 0.89 -2.94 0.95
N TYR A 59 0.20 -2.72 -0.17
CA TYR A 59 -0.96 -1.84 -0.20
C TYR A 59 -2.09 -2.33 0.72
N GLU A 60 -2.34 -3.64 0.80
CA GLU A 60 -3.33 -4.22 1.73
C GLU A 60 -3.00 -3.93 3.19
N LYS A 61 -1.73 -4.06 3.59
CA LYS A 61 -1.27 -3.72 4.94
C LYS A 61 -1.39 -2.22 5.21
N ILE A 62 -1.12 -1.37 4.22
CA ILE A 62 -1.32 0.07 4.32
C ILE A 62 -2.81 0.39 4.55
N LYS A 63 -3.73 -0.21 3.78
CA LYS A 63 -5.18 -0.01 3.97
C LYS A 63 -5.61 -0.35 5.39
N LYS A 64 -5.16 -1.50 5.92
CA LYS A 64 -5.47 -1.92 7.30
C LYS A 64 -4.89 -0.95 8.34
N LEU A 65 -3.64 -0.55 8.17
CA LEU A 65 -2.99 0.42 9.06
C LEU A 65 -3.72 1.76 9.07
N ALA A 66 -3.98 2.31 7.90
CA ALA A 66 -4.69 3.56 7.71
C ALA A 66 -6.07 3.52 8.38
N TYR A 67 -6.81 2.42 8.18
CA TYR A 67 -8.10 2.19 8.83
C TYR A 67 -7.99 2.18 10.37
N HIS A 68 -7.06 1.40 10.94
CA HIS A 68 -6.88 1.33 12.39
C HIS A 68 -6.39 2.65 13.01
N LEU A 69 -5.59 3.41 12.27
CA LEU A 69 -5.07 4.69 12.69
C LEU A 69 -6.02 5.87 12.39
N GLN A 70 -7.09 5.62 11.64
CA GLN A 70 -8.04 6.64 11.16
C GLN A 70 -7.34 7.80 10.44
N VAL A 71 -6.50 7.46 9.47
CA VAL A 71 -5.80 8.40 8.57
C VAL A 71 -5.94 7.89 7.14
N SER A 72 -5.76 8.74 6.13
CA SER A 72 -5.74 8.25 4.74
C SER A 72 -4.47 7.44 4.42
N PRO A 73 -4.56 6.40 3.56
CA PRO A 73 -3.39 5.66 3.05
C PRO A 73 -2.34 6.56 2.40
N GLY A 74 -2.78 7.58 1.65
CA GLY A 74 -1.90 8.54 0.97
C GLY A 74 -1.13 9.41 1.95
N TRP A 75 -1.79 9.98 2.95
CA TRP A 75 -1.13 10.72 4.02
C TRP A 75 -0.12 9.85 4.78
N LEU A 76 -0.49 8.61 5.14
CA LEU A 76 0.41 7.72 5.86
C LEU A 76 1.68 7.41 5.06
N LEU A 77 1.50 7.05 3.78
CA LEU A 77 2.62 6.70 2.89
C LEU A 77 3.50 7.89 2.54
N PHE A 78 2.93 9.07 2.29
CA PHE A 78 3.66 10.17 1.64
C PHE A 78 3.61 11.50 2.39
N GLY A 79 2.60 11.71 3.25
CA GLY A 79 2.44 12.91 4.05
C GLY A 79 1.71 14.05 3.35
N ASP A 80 0.89 13.74 2.34
CA ASP A 80 0.04 14.75 1.70
C ASP A 80 -1.12 15.11 2.60
N ASP A 81 -1.33 16.40 2.81
CA ASP A 81 -2.54 16.91 3.45
C ASP A 81 -3.75 16.67 2.55
N GLU A 82 -4.85 16.20 3.16
CA GLU A 82 -6.14 15.84 2.53
C GLU A 82 -6.89 17.04 1.89
N ASN A 83 -6.21 18.16 1.64
CA ASN A 83 -6.78 19.38 1.06
C ASN A 83 -6.93 19.33 -0.46
N THR A 84 -6.73 18.17 -1.09
CA THR A 84 -6.95 18.03 -2.52
C THR A 84 -8.36 17.50 -2.75
N THR A 85 -9.33 18.42 -2.85
CA THR A 85 -10.72 18.11 -3.17
C THR A 85 -10.83 17.47 -4.57
N TYR A 86 -10.64 16.16 -4.69
CA TYR A 86 -10.85 15.48 -5.96
C TYR A 86 -12.34 15.27 -6.21
N LYS A 87 -12.81 15.70 -7.38
CA LYS A 87 -14.18 15.50 -7.84
C LYS A 87 -14.45 14.00 -7.94
N LYS A 88 -15.18 13.49 -6.94
CA LYS A 88 -15.53 12.08 -6.68
C LYS A 88 -16.06 11.24 -7.87
N ASN A 89 -16.32 11.83 -9.04
CA ASN A 89 -17.03 11.19 -10.14
C ASN A 89 -16.32 11.16 -11.49
N GLU A 90 -15.27 11.95 -11.74
CA GLU A 90 -14.57 11.92 -13.03
C GLU A 90 -13.46 10.86 -13.00
N ILE A 91 -13.46 9.93 -13.96
CA ILE A 91 -12.31 9.06 -14.19
C ILE A 91 -11.30 9.93 -14.93
N ASP A 92 -10.19 10.28 -14.29
CA ASP A 92 -9.09 10.98 -14.95
C ASP A 92 -8.53 10.08 -16.06
N GLU A 93 -8.63 10.53 -17.31
CA GLU A 93 -8.20 9.80 -18.50
C GLU A 93 -6.70 9.46 -18.43
N THR A 94 -5.91 10.33 -17.79
CA THR A 94 -4.47 10.13 -17.54
C THR A 94 -4.25 8.96 -16.59
N LEU A 95 -5.04 8.90 -15.52
CA LEU A 95 -4.97 7.84 -14.52
C LEU A 95 -5.43 6.50 -15.10
N LEU A 96 -6.51 6.51 -15.88
CA LEU A 96 -7.01 5.33 -16.57
C LEU A 96 -5.97 4.80 -17.55
N HIS A 97 -5.36 5.68 -18.35
CA HIS A 97 -4.31 5.31 -19.28
C HIS A 97 -3.10 4.72 -18.55
N TYR A 98 -2.71 5.33 -17.42
CA TYR A 98 -1.61 4.83 -16.61
C TYR A 98 -1.89 3.43 -16.05
N ILE A 99 -3.07 3.22 -15.48
CA ILE A 99 -3.50 1.91 -14.97
C ILE A 99 -3.40 0.87 -16.07
N LEU A 100 -4.02 1.12 -17.24
CA LEU A 100 -4.01 0.19 -18.37
C LEU A 100 -2.61 -0.14 -18.86
N LYS A 101 -1.72 0.87 -18.91
CA LYS A 101 -0.32 0.69 -19.31
C LYS A 101 0.44 -0.21 -18.35
N GLN A 102 0.26 -0.03 -17.05
CA GLN A 102 0.99 -0.81 -16.04
C GLN A 102 0.39 -2.21 -15.87
N SER A 103 -0.95 -2.34 -15.88
CA SER A 103 -1.61 -3.63 -15.71
C SER A 103 -1.41 -4.58 -16.88
N HIS A 104 -1.20 -4.09 -18.11
CA HIS A 104 -0.97 -4.94 -19.29
C HIS A 104 0.23 -5.89 -19.11
N HIS A 105 1.26 -5.48 -18.37
CA HIS A 105 2.43 -6.32 -18.09
C HIS A 105 2.14 -7.45 -17.10
N LEU A 106 1.07 -7.33 -16.31
CA LEU A 106 0.62 -8.36 -15.36
C LEU A 106 -0.21 -9.45 -16.02
N TYR A 107 -0.71 -9.18 -17.22
CA TYR A 107 -1.55 -10.10 -17.99
C TYR A 107 -0.81 -10.49 -19.28
N PRO A 108 0.22 -11.35 -19.21
CA PRO A 108 0.76 -11.96 -20.42
C PRO A 108 -0.38 -12.69 -21.13
N VAL A 109 -0.48 -12.55 -22.45
CA VAL A 109 -1.58 -12.97 -23.35
C VAL A 109 -1.74 -14.52 -23.44
N SER A 110 -1.45 -15.23 -22.36
CA SER A 110 -1.50 -16.69 -22.28
C SER A 110 -2.34 -17.09 -21.08
N HIS A 111 -3.64 -17.28 -21.34
CA HIS A 111 -4.62 -18.08 -20.58
C HIS A 111 -5.54 -17.38 -19.57
N GLY A 112 -6.26 -16.34 -20.02
CA GLY A 112 -7.49 -15.86 -19.37
C GLY A 112 -8.49 -15.34 -20.41
N ALA A 113 -9.79 -15.44 -20.15
CA ALA A 113 -10.79 -14.85 -21.03
C ALA A 113 -10.67 -13.31 -20.95
N ASN A 114 -10.91 -12.59 -22.05
CA ASN A 114 -10.72 -11.12 -22.12
C ASN A 114 -11.43 -10.33 -20.99
N ASP A 115 -12.48 -10.89 -20.39
CA ASP A 115 -13.25 -10.29 -19.31
C ASP A 115 -12.47 -10.23 -17.98
N ASP A 116 -11.56 -11.17 -17.71
CA ASP A 116 -10.80 -11.25 -16.45
C ASP A 116 -9.87 -10.05 -16.25
N TYR A 117 -9.26 -9.54 -17.33
CA TYR A 117 -8.44 -8.34 -17.31
C TYR A 117 -9.28 -7.08 -17.14
N ALA A 118 -10.42 -6.99 -17.83
CA ALA A 118 -11.32 -5.85 -17.73
C ALA A 118 -11.90 -5.72 -16.31
N ASP A 119 -12.32 -6.83 -15.71
CA ASP A 119 -12.83 -6.88 -14.34
C ASP A 119 -11.75 -6.54 -13.30
N PHE A 120 -10.53 -7.03 -13.50
CA PHE A 120 -9.38 -6.66 -12.68
C PHE A 120 -9.08 -5.16 -12.72
N VAL A 121 -8.98 -4.59 -13.93
CA VAL A 121 -8.73 -3.16 -14.13
C VAL A 121 -9.87 -2.31 -13.56
N LEU A 122 -11.12 -2.72 -13.76
CA LEU A 122 -12.29 -2.06 -13.17
C LEU A 122 -12.27 -2.11 -11.64
N GLY A 123 -11.85 -3.22 -11.05
CA GLY A 123 -11.62 -3.35 -9.61
C GLY A 123 -10.58 -2.36 -9.10
N LEU A 124 -9.43 -2.29 -9.78
CA LEU A 124 -8.35 -1.37 -9.43
C LEU A 124 -8.79 0.10 -9.54
N ILE A 125 -9.49 0.48 -10.61
CA ILE A 125 -10.02 1.85 -10.80
C ILE A 125 -11.00 2.21 -9.68
N LYS A 126 -11.90 1.29 -9.30
CA LYS A 126 -12.85 1.51 -8.20
C LYS A 126 -12.13 1.72 -6.88
N GLU A 127 -11.10 0.94 -6.58
CA GLU A 127 -10.30 1.13 -5.36
C GLU A 127 -9.57 2.47 -5.37
N VAL A 128 -8.88 2.80 -6.47
CA VAL A 128 -8.12 4.06 -6.59
C VAL A 128 -9.02 5.29 -6.47
N LYS A 129 -10.24 5.25 -7.03
CA LYS A 129 -11.23 6.34 -6.90
C LYS A 129 -11.66 6.66 -5.47
N THR A 130 -11.48 5.72 -4.53
CA THR A 130 -11.82 5.94 -3.12
C THR A 130 -10.68 6.54 -2.31
N ILE A 131 -9.50 6.72 -2.91
CA ILE A 131 -8.31 7.23 -2.25
C ILE A 131 -8.22 8.74 -2.46
N ASP A 132 -8.32 9.50 -1.38
CA ASP A 132 -8.17 10.95 -1.39
C ASP A 132 -6.70 11.34 -1.19
N THR A 133 -5.97 11.60 -2.28
CA THR A 133 -4.52 11.94 -2.25
C THR A 133 -4.08 12.60 -3.56
N SER A 134 -2.93 13.32 -3.56
CA SER A 134 -2.41 13.93 -4.80
C SER A 134 -2.16 12.93 -5.93
N GLU A 135 -2.24 13.41 -7.17
CA GLU A 135 -1.98 12.63 -8.40
C GLU A 135 -0.66 11.85 -8.36
N ASN A 136 0.45 12.48 -7.93
CA ASN A 136 1.75 11.84 -7.85
C ASN A 136 1.76 10.65 -6.85
N ASN A 137 1.04 10.78 -5.75
CA ASN A 137 0.93 9.73 -4.76
C ASN A 137 -0.07 8.65 -5.16
N LEU A 138 -1.11 9.01 -5.90
CA LEU A 138 -2.03 8.07 -6.53
C LEU A 138 -1.27 7.11 -7.47
N LEU A 139 -0.36 7.63 -8.29
CA LEU A 139 0.51 6.82 -9.17
C LEU A 139 1.39 5.84 -8.37
N LYS A 140 2.04 6.30 -7.31
CA LYS A 140 2.86 5.43 -6.44
C LYS A 140 2.03 4.36 -5.72
N ILE A 141 0.78 4.66 -5.37
CA ILE A 141 -0.13 3.68 -4.77
C ILE A 141 -0.51 2.61 -5.78
N ILE A 142 -0.80 3.00 -7.03
CA ILE A 142 -1.05 2.07 -8.13
C ILE A 142 0.15 1.15 -8.34
N ASP A 143 1.36 1.69 -8.39
CA ASP A 143 2.58 0.89 -8.54
C ASP A 143 2.75 -0.14 -7.40
N LEU A 144 2.45 0.27 -6.17
CA LEU A 144 2.51 -0.59 -5.00
C LEU A 144 1.45 -1.71 -5.04
N ALA A 145 0.22 -1.38 -5.44
CA ALA A 145 -0.87 -2.33 -5.59
C ALA A 145 -0.56 -3.36 -6.69
N ILE A 146 -0.09 -2.89 -7.84
CA ILE A 146 0.34 -3.72 -8.99
C ILE A 146 1.47 -4.67 -8.59
N GLY A 147 2.54 -4.16 -7.96
CA GLY A 147 3.67 -5.00 -7.54
C GLY A 147 3.29 -6.07 -6.50
N SER A 148 2.28 -5.81 -5.67
CA SER A 148 1.77 -6.78 -4.70
C SER A 148 1.07 -7.97 -5.38
N ILE A 149 0.41 -7.71 -6.51
CA ILE A 149 -0.35 -8.71 -7.28
C ILE A 149 0.60 -9.56 -8.14
N SER A 150 1.59 -8.96 -8.80
CA SER A 150 2.62 -9.72 -9.56
C SER A 150 3.33 -10.73 -8.66
N SER A 151 3.68 -10.33 -7.44
CA SER A 151 4.34 -11.20 -6.47
C SER A 151 3.46 -12.38 -6.06
N TYR A 152 2.14 -12.17 -5.93
CA TYR A 152 1.19 -13.23 -5.59
C TYR A 152 1.04 -14.26 -6.71
N GLU A 153 0.91 -13.82 -7.97
CA GLU A 153 0.80 -14.72 -9.12
C GLU A 153 2.09 -15.49 -9.40
N GLU A 154 3.26 -14.85 -9.25
CA GLU A 154 4.55 -15.51 -9.43
C GLU A 154 4.78 -16.61 -8.38
N ASN A 155 4.36 -16.38 -7.13
CA ASN A 155 4.40 -17.40 -6.07
C ASN A 155 3.42 -18.55 -6.34
N ARG A 156 2.25 -18.27 -6.92
CA ARG A 156 1.28 -19.30 -7.31
C ARG A 156 1.80 -20.17 -8.46
N LYS A 157 2.46 -19.58 -9.46
CA LYS A 157 3.10 -20.30 -10.58
C LYS A 157 4.25 -21.21 -10.11
N LYS A 158 5.07 -20.74 -9.16
CA LYS A 158 6.14 -21.55 -8.53
C LYS A 158 5.61 -22.77 -7.79
N HIS A 159 4.45 -22.64 -7.13
CA HIS A 159 3.81 -23.78 -6.45
C HIS A 159 3.06 -24.74 -7.38
N SER A 160 2.59 -24.29 -8.55
CA SER A 160 1.95 -25.18 -9.54
C SER A 160 2.92 -25.98 -10.43
N HIS A 161 4.21 -25.63 -10.46
CA HIS A 161 5.25 -26.38 -11.18
C HIS A 161 6.12 -27.25 -10.26
N GLY A 162 5.71 -27.40 -8.99
CA GLY A 162 6.38 -28.21 -7.98
C GLY A 162 5.66 -29.51 -7.61
N ILE A 163 4.81 -30.05 -8.50
CA ILE A 163 4.20 -31.39 -8.39
C ILE A 163 4.50 -32.16 -9.68
#